data_AF-A0A523JDJ1-F1
#
_entry.id   AF-A0A523JDJ1-F1
#
_cell.length_a   1.000
_cell.length_b   1.000
_cell.length_c   1.000
_cell.angle_alpha   90.00
_cell.angle_beta   90.00
_cell.angle_gamma   90.00
#
_symmetry.space_group_name_H-M   'P 1'
#
loop_
_entity.id
_entity.type
_entity.pdbx_description
1 polymer ?
#
loop_
_entity_poly.entity_id
_entity_poly.type
_entity_poly.pdbx_seq_one_letter_code
_entity_poly.pdbx_strand_id
1 'polypeptide(L)'
;MDKIMPYETYKLLHIAFIFLGLITLGLALLADSKKKWVKIVNGISFLMILVSGMGLMARIGISHGEPFPFWIKGKFAFWGILAIGGPISVKRFESKKPLIFFIFFAVAVMAVHFAINKF
;
A
#
# COMPACT_ATOMS: atom_id res chain seq x y z
N MET A 1 20.71 22.03 -4.35
CA MET A 1 19.36 21.84 -4.90
C MET A 1 18.39 21.75 -3.75
N ASP A 2 17.59 22.78 -3.52
CA ASP A 2 16.48 22.68 -2.57
C ASP A 2 15.57 21.53 -2.98
N LYS A 3 15.38 20.59 -2.07
CA LYS A 3 14.49 19.45 -2.27
C LYS A 3 13.06 20.00 -2.30
N ILE A 4 12.51 20.20 -3.50
CA ILE A 4 11.19 20.82 -3.78
C ILE A 4 10.06 20.33 -2.86
N MET A 5 10.13 19.08 -2.37
CA MET A 5 9.19 18.55 -1.36
C MET A 5 9.90 17.94 -0.14
N PRO A 6 9.55 18.34 1.09
CA PRO A 6 10.18 17.81 2.30
C PRO A 6 9.78 16.34 2.58
N TYR A 7 10.58 15.66 3.42
CA TYR A 7 10.34 14.27 3.83
C TYR A 7 8.94 14.07 4.43
N GLU A 8 8.49 15.04 5.24
CA GLU A 8 7.18 14.99 5.89
C GLU A 8 6.01 14.98 4.88
N THR A 9 6.14 15.66 3.74
CA THR A 9 5.12 15.63 2.68
C THR A 9 4.98 14.22 2.09
N TYR A 10 6.10 13.55 1.81
CA TYR A 10 6.04 12.17 1.32
C TYR A 10 5.47 11.22 2.38
N LYS A 11 5.77 11.45 3.67
CA LYS A 11 5.24 10.63 4.77
C LYS A 11 3.74 10.79 4.89
N LEU A 12 3.24 12.02 4.84
CA LEU A 12 1.82 12.35 4.86
C LEU A 12 1.09 11.71 3.68
N LEU A 13 1.61 11.88 2.45
CA LEU A 13 1.03 11.27 1.26
C LEU A 13 0.98 9.74 1.38
N HIS A 14 2.08 9.11 1.80
CA HIS A 14 2.15 7.66 1.94
C HIS A 14 1.07 7.14 2.89
N ILE A 15 0.94 7.73 4.07
CA ILE A 15 -0.05 7.35 5.07
C ILE A 15 -1.48 7.62 4.55
N ALA A 16 -1.74 8.79 3.95
CA ALA A 16 -3.05 9.14 3.42
C ALA A 16 -3.54 8.13 2.36
N PHE A 17 -2.66 7.72 1.45
CA PHE A 17 -3.01 6.73 0.42
C PHE A 17 -3.08 5.30 0.94
N ILE A 18 -2.37 4.95 2.03
CA ILE A 18 -2.62 3.68 2.75
C ILE A 18 -4.06 3.62 3.24
N PHE A 19 -4.53 4.67 3.94
CA PHE A 19 -5.91 4.72 4.41
C PHE A 19 -6.91 4.67 3.27
N LEU A 20 -6.70 5.46 2.21
CA LEU A 20 -7.59 5.46 1.05
C LEU A 20 -7.62 4.08 0.35
N GLY A 21 -6.47 3.42 0.24
CA GLY A 21 -6.37 2.07 -0.31
C GLY A 21 -7.14 1.04 0.51
N LEU A 22 -6.99 1.06 1.84
CA LEU A 22 -7.72 0.14 2.74
C LEU A 22 -9.23 0.40 2.77
N ILE A 23 -9.65 1.67 2.78
CA ILE A 23 -11.07 2.05 2.71
C ILE A 23 -11.69 1.53 1.41
N THR A 24 -11.06 1.80 0.27
CA THR A 24 -11.59 1.36 -1.04
C THR A 24 -11.55 -0.16 -1.21
N LEU A 25 -10.57 -0.84 -0.60
CA LEU A 25 -10.52 -2.30 -0.54
C LEU A 25 -11.67 -2.87 0.31
N GLY A 26 -11.97 -2.24 1.45
CA GLY A 26 -13.13 -2.57 2.28
C GLY A 26 -14.45 -2.35 1.55
N LEU A 27 -14.58 -1.23 0.81
CA LEU A 27 -15.76 -0.99 -0.05
C LEU A 27 -15.92 -2.07 -1.12
N ALA A 28 -14.82 -2.55 -1.71
CA ALA A 28 -14.87 -3.58 -2.74
C ALA A 28 -15.18 -4.98 -2.18
N LEU A 29 -14.69 -5.32 -0.99
CA LEU A 29 -14.84 -6.66 -0.39
C LEU A 29 -16.06 -6.78 0.53
N LEU A 30 -16.26 -5.83 1.45
CA LEU A 30 -17.29 -5.90 2.48
C LEU A 30 -18.61 -5.31 2.02
N ALA A 31 -18.57 -4.15 1.36
CA ALA A 31 -19.77 -3.47 0.85
C ALA A 31 -20.14 -3.91 -0.58
N ASP A 32 -19.40 -4.88 -1.14
CA ASP A 32 -19.52 -5.40 -2.51
C ASP A 32 -19.72 -4.31 -3.58
N SER A 33 -19.02 -3.19 -3.42
CA SER A 33 -19.21 -2.03 -4.29
C SER A 33 -18.64 -2.31 -5.68
N LYS A 34 -19.52 -2.49 -6.66
CA LYS A 34 -19.16 -2.70 -8.07
C LYS A 34 -18.86 -1.39 -8.82
N LYS A 35 -18.90 -0.25 -8.13
CA LYS A 35 -18.73 1.08 -8.74
C LYS A 35 -17.32 1.23 -9.35
N LYS A 36 -17.25 1.70 -10.60
CA LYS A 36 -15.99 1.87 -11.34
C LYS A 36 -14.97 2.74 -10.60
N TRP A 37 -15.43 3.81 -9.93
CA TRP A 37 -14.56 4.72 -9.20
C TRP A 37 -13.85 4.04 -8.02
N VAL A 38 -14.49 3.08 -7.33
CA VAL A 38 -13.86 2.35 -6.22
C VAL A 38 -12.62 1.59 -6.70
N LYS A 39 -12.72 0.93 -7.86
CA LYS A 39 -11.61 0.20 -8.48
C LYS A 39 -10.49 1.15 -8.91
N ILE A 40 -10.84 2.30 -9.51
CA ILE A 40 -9.87 3.30 -9.96
C ILE A 40 -9.13 3.90 -8.76
N VAL A 41 -9.87 4.35 -7.74
CA VAL A 41 -9.28 4.96 -6.55
C VAL A 41 -8.43 3.96 -5.78
N ASN A 42 -8.84 2.68 -5.70
CA ASN A 42 -8.02 1.64 -5.09
C ASN A 42 -6.67 1.47 -5.81
N GLY A 43 -6.69 1.35 -7.15
CA GLY A 43 -5.46 1.25 -7.95
C GLY A 43 -4.56 2.49 -7.84
N ILE A 44 -5.14 3.69 -7.92
CA ILE A 44 -4.42 4.96 -7.73
C ILE A 44 -3.82 5.02 -6.32
N SER A 45 -4.55 4.57 -5.29
CA SER A 45 -4.05 4.57 -3.93
C SER A 45 -2.79 3.72 -3.80
N PHE A 46 -2.80 2.48 -4.30
CA PHE A 46 -1.60 1.63 -4.25
C PHE A 46 -0.45 2.15 -5.10
N LEU A 47 -0.73 2.76 -6.25
CA LEU A 47 0.30 3.44 -7.04
C LEU A 47 0.92 4.61 -6.26
N MET A 48 0.09 5.41 -5.58
CA MET A 48 0.57 6.54 -4.79
C MET A 48 1.31 6.10 -3.52
N ILE A 49 0.92 4.98 -2.89
CA ILE A 49 1.70 4.34 -1.81
C ILE A 49 3.11 4.02 -2.34
N LEU A 50 3.21 3.40 -3.52
CA LEU A 50 4.51 3.11 -4.12
C LEU A 50 5.32 4.38 -4.39
N VAL A 51 4.76 5.35 -5.13
CA VAL A 51 5.46 6.59 -5.52
C VAL A 51 5.91 7.40 -4.30
N SER A 52 5.03 7.58 -3.30
CA SER A 52 5.38 8.27 -2.06
C SER A 52 6.40 7.50 -1.23
N GLY A 53 6.37 6.17 -1.25
CA GLY A 53 7.36 5.29 -0.62
C GLY A 53 8.75 5.44 -1.23
N MET A 54 8.84 5.49 -2.57
CA MET A 54 10.10 5.78 -3.27
C MET A 54 10.61 7.18 -2.96
N GLY A 55 9.69 8.15 -2.87
CA GLY A 55 10.00 9.51 -2.43
C GLY A 55 10.61 9.54 -1.02
N LEU A 56 10.05 8.79 -0.07
CA LEU A 56 10.61 8.64 1.28
C LEU A 56 12.03 8.05 1.24
N MET A 57 12.25 7.00 0.44
CA MET A 57 13.56 6.35 0.27
C MET A 57 14.62 7.33 -0.27
N ALA A 58 14.28 8.09 -1.30
CA ALA A 58 15.18 9.08 -1.89
C ALA A 58 15.53 10.20 -0.89
N ARG A 59 14.67 10.48 0.09
CA ARG A 59 14.91 11.49 1.12
C ARG A 59 15.85 11.02 2.22
N ILE A 60 15.85 9.73 2.55
CA ILE A 60 16.75 9.10 3.53
C ILE A 60 18.07 8.60 2.92
N GLY A 61 18.34 8.92 1.64
CA GLY A 61 19.62 8.62 0.99
C GLY A 61 19.74 7.21 0.42
N ILE A 62 18.64 6.44 0.36
CA ILE A 62 18.66 5.10 -0.23
C ILE A 62 18.52 5.23 -1.74
N SER A 63 19.60 4.91 -2.45
CA SER A 63 19.66 4.92 -3.92
C SER A 63 19.08 3.64 -4.52
N HIS A 64 18.62 3.73 -5.77
CA HIS A 64 18.11 2.60 -6.54
C HIS A 64 19.22 1.72 -7.13
N GLY A 65 20.49 2.17 -7.01
CA GLY A 65 21.65 1.45 -7.52
C GLY A 65 22.27 0.44 -6.55
N GLU A 66 21.86 0.48 -5.27
CA GLU A 66 22.34 -0.46 -4.25
C GLU A 66 21.27 -1.50 -3.90
N PRO A 67 21.64 -2.71 -3.44
CA PRO A 67 20.68 -3.68 -2.95
C PRO A 67 19.80 -3.08 -1.85
N PHE A 68 18.49 -3.07 -2.05
CA PHE A 68 17.59 -2.55 -1.02
C PHE A 68 17.72 -3.34 0.29
N PRO A 69 17.75 -2.64 1.44
CA PRO A 69 17.62 -3.25 2.76
C PRO A 69 16.42 -4.21 2.85
N PHE A 70 16.53 -5.22 3.70
CA PHE A 70 15.51 -6.25 3.83
C PHE A 70 14.12 -5.68 4.18
N TRP A 71 14.05 -4.70 5.09
CA TRP A 71 12.79 -4.05 5.47
C TRP A 71 12.07 -3.39 4.28
N ILE A 72 12.82 -2.87 3.31
CA ILE A 72 12.26 -2.26 2.09
C ILE A 72 11.67 -3.33 1.20
N LYS A 73 12.42 -4.42 0.96
CA LYS A 73 11.95 -5.57 0.19
C LYS A 73 10.68 -6.16 0.79
N GLY A 74 10.63 -6.30 2.13
CA GLY A 74 9.45 -6.73 2.86
C GLY A 74 8.24 -5.81 2.60
N LYS A 75 8.42 -4.49 2.69
CA LYS A 75 7.35 -3.52 2.38
C LYS A 75 6.84 -3.65 0.95
N PHE A 76 7.74 -3.76 -0.02
CA PHE A 76 7.36 -3.97 -1.42
C PHE A 76 6.53 -5.23 -1.59
N ALA A 77 6.93 -6.32 -0.94
CA ALA A 77 6.17 -7.57 -0.98
C ALA A 77 4.77 -7.39 -0.38
N PHE A 78 4.65 -6.80 0.81
CA PHE A 78 3.34 -6.60 1.45
C PHE A 78 2.41 -5.68 0.65
N TRP A 79 2.92 -4.53 0.18
CA TRP A 79 2.11 -3.62 -0.64
C TRP A 79 1.76 -4.22 -2.00
N GLY A 80 2.68 -4.99 -2.61
CA GLY A 80 2.42 -5.72 -3.85
C GLY A 80 1.33 -6.78 -3.68
N ILE A 81 1.37 -7.55 -2.59
CA ILE A 81 0.33 -8.53 -2.24
C ILE A 81 -1.04 -7.84 -2.13
N LEU A 82 -1.12 -6.67 -1.50
CA LEU A 82 -2.38 -5.93 -1.38
C LEU A 82 -2.85 -5.35 -2.70
N ALA A 83 -1.95 -4.74 -3.47
CA ALA A 83 -2.26 -4.09 -4.74
C ALA A 83 -2.72 -5.09 -5.82
N ILE A 84 -2.11 -6.27 -5.86
CA ILE A 84 -2.40 -7.33 -6.84
C ILE A 84 -3.49 -8.26 -6.31
N GLY A 85 -3.36 -8.70 -5.05
CA GLY A 85 -4.27 -9.63 -4.41
C GLY A 85 -5.66 -9.04 -4.20
N GLY A 86 -5.77 -7.74 -3.89
CA GLY A 86 -7.06 -7.05 -3.71
C GLY A 86 -8.02 -7.24 -4.89
N PRO A 87 -7.67 -6.74 -6.09
CA PRO A 87 -8.51 -6.88 -7.28
C PRO A 87 -8.79 -8.33 -7.69
N ILE A 88 -7.82 -9.24 -7.51
CA ILE A 88 -7.98 -10.67 -7.81
C ILE A 88 -9.02 -11.28 -6.88
N SER A 89 -8.90 -11.03 -5.57
CA SER A 89 -9.79 -11.60 -4.57
C SER A 89 -11.23 -11.14 -4.70
N VAL A 90 -11.44 -9.87 -5.04
CA VAL A 90 -12.79 -9.33 -5.30
C VAL A 90 -13.49 -10.09 -6.44
N LYS A 91 -12.74 -10.53 -7.46
CA LYS A 91 -13.30 -11.25 -8.61
C LYS A 91 -13.43 -12.76 -8.39
N ARG A 92 -12.52 -13.38 -7.64
CA ARG A 92 -12.41 -14.85 -7.56
C ARG A 92 -13.10 -15.49 -6.34
N PHE A 93 -13.32 -14.75 -5.26
CA PHE A 93 -13.75 -15.35 -3.99
C PHE A 93 -14.99 -14.66 -3.41
N GLU A 94 -16.17 -14.95 -3.99
CA GLU A 94 -17.41 -14.28 -3.56
C GLU A 94 -17.90 -14.68 -2.16
N SER A 95 -17.70 -15.93 -1.75
CA SER A 95 -18.18 -16.43 -0.46
C SER A 95 -17.28 -16.11 0.74
N LYS A 96 -16.04 -15.67 0.51
CA LYS A 96 -15.01 -15.47 1.56
C LYS A 96 -14.53 -14.02 1.67
N LYS A 97 -15.25 -13.05 1.09
CA LYS A 97 -14.83 -11.64 1.06
C LYS A 97 -14.52 -11.05 2.45
N PRO A 98 -15.29 -11.30 3.52
CA PRO A 98 -14.98 -10.77 4.85
C PRO A 98 -13.66 -11.32 5.41
N LEU A 99 -13.44 -12.63 5.29
CA LEU A 99 -12.20 -13.27 5.72
C LEU A 99 -10.99 -12.70 4.98
N ILE A 100 -11.11 -12.51 3.66
CA ILE A 100 -10.05 -11.94 2.83
C ILE A 100 -9.73 -10.50 3.25
N PHE A 101 -10.74 -9.71 3.59
CA PHE A 101 -10.51 -8.35 4.10
C PHE A 101 -9.69 -8.38 5.40
N PHE A 102 -10.00 -9.26 6.35
CA PHE A 102 -9.21 -9.39 7.58
C PHE A 102 -7.77 -9.87 7.32
N ILE A 103 -7.58 -10.79 6.36
CA ILE A 103 -6.23 -11.19 5.93
C ILE A 103 -5.46 -9.99 5.36
N PHE A 104 -6.07 -9.20 4.49
CA PHE A 104 -5.43 -8.01 3.93
C PHE A 104 -5.18 -6.92 4.97
N PHE A 105 -6.07 -6.77 5.95
CA PHE A 105 -5.84 -5.89 7.08
C PHE A 105 -4.64 -6.36 7.92
N ALA A 106 -4.54 -7.65 8.21
CA ALA A 106 -3.39 -8.23 8.91
C ALA A 106 -2.08 -8.01 8.12
N VAL A 107 -2.09 -8.21 6.80
CA VAL A 107 -0.94 -7.93 5.93
C VAL A 107 -0.53 -6.46 5.99
N ALA A 108 -1.49 -5.52 5.99
CA ALA A 108 -1.18 -4.10 6.13
C ALA A 108 -0.56 -3.77 7.50
N VAL A 109 -1.07 -4.37 8.58
CA VAL A 109 -0.47 -4.24 9.92
C VAL A 109 0.95 -4.82 9.96
N MET A 110 1.18 -5.98 9.33
CA MET A 110 2.52 -6.56 9.22
C MET A 110 3.48 -5.64 8.46
N ALA A 111 3.03 -4.97 7.40
CA ALA A 111 3.84 -3.99 6.67
C ALA A 111 4.27 -2.82 7.56
N VAL A 112 3.39 -2.35 8.45
CA VAL A 112 3.70 -1.30 9.43
C VAL A 112 4.65 -1.81 10.50
N HIS A 113 4.44 -3.03 11.01
CA HIS A 113 5.33 -3.65 11.99
C HIS A 113 6.76 -3.80 11.44
N PHE A 114 6.89 -4.25 10.18
CA PHE A 114 8.17 -4.31 9.47
C PHE A 114 8.84 -2.94 9.32
N ALA A 115 8.04 -1.88 9.16
CA ALA A 115 8.54 -0.51 9.09
C ALA A 115 9.18 -0.04 10.40
N ILE A 116 8.53 -0.33 11.53
CA ILE A 116 8.93 0.16 12.84
C ILE A 116 10.22 -0.51 13.30
N ASN A 117 10.28 -1.84 13.13
CA ASN A 117 11.41 -2.62 13.64
C ASN A 117 12.61 -2.67 12.70
N LYS A 118 12.49 -2.07 11.50
CA LYS A 118 13.56 -1.99 10.48
C LYS A 118 14.28 -3.34 10.23
N PHE A 119 13.56 -4.47 10.31
CA PHE A 119 14.08 -5.79 10.00
C PHE A 119 14.53 -5.91 8.55
#